data_AF-A0A7L4QV11-F1
#
_entry.id   AF-A0A7L4QV11-F1
#
_cell.length_a   1.000
_cell.length_b   1.000
_cell.length_c   1.000
_cell.angle_alpha   90.00
_cell.angle_beta   90.00
_cell.angle_gamma   90.00
#
_symmetry.space_group_name_H-M   'P 1'
#
loop_
_entity.id
_entity.type
_entity.pdbx_description
1 polymer ?
#
loop_
_entity_poly.entity_id
_entity_poly.type
_entity_poly.pdbx_seq_one_letter_code
_entity_poly.pdbx_strand_id
1 'polypeptide(L)' 'FYSNIHPPQEEIRVLRMADVVIELKTVTFVTEIERQLAVHKVKNNQVPKRLIPFNITEKGVELSTTSRVV' A
#
# COMPACT_ATOMS: atom_id res chain seq x y z
N PHE A 1 1.14 5.04 6.37
CA PHE A 1 2.58 4.96 6.06
C PHE A 1 3.30 4.65 7.37
N TYR A 2 4.49 4.05 7.35
CA TYR A 2 5.21 3.71 8.60
C TYR A 2 5.72 4.99 9.24
N SER A 3 4.91 5.58 10.12
CA SER A 3 5.12 6.94 10.63
C SER A 3 4.62 7.07 12.05
N ASN A 4 5.31 7.90 12.85
CA ASN A 4 5.03 8.16 14.26
C ASN A 4 5.08 6.90 15.15
N ILE A 5 5.78 5.87 14.71
CA ILE A 5 6.01 4.64 15.50
C ILE A 5 7.38 4.73 16.19
N HIS A 6 8.36 5.31 15.50
CA HIS A 6 9.72 5.50 16.00
C HIS A 6 10.18 6.94 15.75
N PRO A 7 11.30 7.38 16.36
CA PRO A 7 11.95 8.61 15.93
C PRO A 7 12.22 8.58 14.41
N PRO A 8 12.10 9.72 13.70
CA PRO A 8 12.17 9.75 12.24
C PRO A 8 13.44 9.08 11.65
N GLN A 9 14.55 9.16 12.37
CA GLN A 9 15.82 8.55 11.96
C GLN A 9 15.73 7.01 11.91
N GLU A 10 15.02 6.40 12.86
CA GLU A 10 14.83 4.96 12.93
C GLU A 10 13.82 4.49 11.89
N GLU A 11 12.75 5.25 11.65
CA GLU A 11 11.80 4.96 10.56
C GLU A 11 12.51 4.92 9.19
N ILE A 12 13.41 5.88 8.93
CA ILE A 12 14.23 5.90 7.71
C ILE A 12 15.18 4.68 7.64
N ARG A 13 15.75 4.24 8.76
CA ARG A 13 16.63 3.05 8.81
C ARG A 13 15.85 1.79 8.46
N VAL A 14 14.67 1.60 9.05
CA VAL A 14 13.78 0.46 8.75
C VAL A 14 13.40 0.43 7.28
N LEU A 15 12.95 1.57 6.73
CA LEU A 15 12.58 1.69 5.31
C LEU A 15 13.76 1.44 4.36
N ARG A 16 14.99 1.84 4.74
CA ARG A 16 16.20 1.55 3.94
C ARG A 16 16.56 0.07 3.94
N MET A 17 16.38 -0.60 5.07
CA MET A 17 16.72 -2.02 5.22
C MET A 17 15.73 -2.95 4.50
N ALA A 18 14.47 -2.54 4.35
CA ALA A 18 13.45 -3.31 3.64
C ALA A 18 13.72 -3.38 2.12
N ASP A 19 13.63 -4.56 1.50
CA ASP A 19 13.71 -4.66 0.03
C ASP A 19 12.43 -4.15 -0.65
N VAL A 20 11.28 -4.24 0.01
CA VAL A 20 9.97 -3.80 -0.48
C VAL A 20 9.23 -3.03 0.61
N VAL A 21 8.58 -1.93 0.24
CA VAL A 21 7.70 -1.16 1.14
C VAL A 21 6.35 -1.02 0.48
N ILE A 22 5.31 -1.55 1.13
CA ILE A 22 3.91 -1.41 0.73
C ILE A 22 3.11 -0.76 1.84
N GLU A 23 2.05 -0.08 1.46
CA GLU A 23 1.12 0.57 2.38
C GLU A 23 -0.32 0.22 1.98
N LEU A 24 -1.08 -0.31 2.93
CA LEU A 24 -2.52 -0.50 2.78
C LEU A 24 -3.23 0.77 3.26
N LYS A 25 -3.93 1.43 2.35
CA LYS A 25 -4.73 2.62 2.59
C LYS A 25 -6.20 2.25 2.53
N THR A 26 -6.96 2.79 3.47
CA THR A 26 -8.43 2.77 3.41
C THR A 26 -8.88 4.22 3.30
N VAL A 27 -9.69 4.52 2.28
CA VAL A 27 -10.24 5.85 2.02
C VAL A 27 -11.75 5.74 2.11
N THR A 28 -12.36 6.51 2.99
CA THR A 28 -13.82 6.56 3.12
C THR A 28 -14.34 7.75 2.30
N PHE A 29 -15.09 7.46 1.24
CA PHE A 29 -15.77 8.46 0.43
C PHE A 29 -17.27 8.38 0.71
N VAL A 30 -17.78 9.32 1.50
CA VAL A 30 -19.19 9.41 1.91
C VAL A 30 -19.65 8.13 2.65
N THR A 31 -20.17 7.13 1.93
CA THR A 31 -20.61 5.82 2.44
C THR A 31 -19.79 4.66 1.88
N GLU A 32 -18.89 4.89 0.92
CA GLU A 32 -18.09 3.85 0.31
C GLU A 32 -16.70 3.76 0.96
N ILE A 33 -16.28 2.52 1.26
CA ILE A 33 -14.95 2.24 1.78
C ILE A 33 -14.11 1.71 0.62
N GLU A 34 -13.21 2.55 0.12
CA GLU A 34 -12.21 2.13 -0.85
C GLU A 34 -10.95 1.63 -0.14
N ARG A 35 -10.43 0.50 -0.61
CA ARG A 35 -9.22 -0.12 -0.09
C ARG A 35 -8.18 -0.18 -1.20
N GLN A 36 -7.03 0.44 -0.95
CA GLN A 36 -6.00 0.68 -1.95
C GLN A 36 -4.62 0.30 -1.39
N LEU A 37 -3.82 -0.40 -2.18
CA LEU A 37 -2.43 -0.72 -1.87
C LEU A 37 -1.52 0.22 -2.65
N ALA A 38 -0.65 0.93 -1.94
CA ALA A 38 0.42 1.72 -2.51
C ALA A 38 1.75 0.97 -2.36
N VAL A 39 2.52 0.89 -3.44
CA VAL A 39 3.91 0.42 -3.38
C VAL A 39 4.79 1.66 -3.32
N HIS A 40 5.71 1.70 -2.37
CA HIS A 40 6.63 2.82 -2.15
C HIS A 40 8.08 2.48 -2.50
N LYS A 41 8.44 1.19 -2.45
CA LYS A 41 9.78 0.71 -2.75
C LYS A 41 9.73 -0.70 -3.29
N VAL A 42 10.51 -0.96 -4.33
CA VAL A 42 10.88 -2.31 -4.77
C VAL A 42 12.37 -2.27 -5.12
N LYS A 43 13.20 -3.05 -4.43
CA LYS A 43 14.63 -3.10 -4.70
C LYS A 43 14.88 -3.60 -6.13
N ASN A 44 15.77 -2.89 -6.84
CA ASN A 44 16.17 -3.21 -8.21
C ASN A 44 15.01 -3.26 -9.22
N ASN A 45 13.86 -2.65 -8.91
CA ASN A 45 12.72 -2.60 -9.83
C ASN A 45 12.01 -1.25 -9.73
N GLN A 46 11.21 -0.93 -10.75
CA GLN A 46 10.38 0.27 -10.73
C GLN A 46 9.20 0.11 -9.79
N VAL A 47 8.91 1.18 -9.05
CA VAL A 47 7.72 1.26 -8.21
C VAL A 47 6.49 1.54 -9.09
N PRO A 48 5.43 0.72 -9.01
CA PRO A 48 4.16 1.02 -9.66
C PRO A 48 3.63 2.39 -9.24
N LYS A 49 3.33 3.25 -10.22
CA LYS A 49 2.79 4.59 -9.95
C LYS A 49 1.30 4.60 -9.58
N ARG A 50 0.62 3.48 -9.76
CA ARG A 50 -0.82 3.35 -9.51
C ARG A 50 -1.10 2.75 -8.14
N LEU A 51 -2.21 3.16 -7.57
CA LEU A 51 -2.82 2.52 -6.41
C LEU A 51 -3.55 1.25 -6.87
N ILE A 52 -3.32 0.15 -6.19
CA ILE A 52 -3.89 -1.16 -6.56
C ILE A 52 -5.08 -1.43 -5.64
N PRO A 53 -6.32 -1.48 -6.13
CA PRO A 53 -7.46 -1.77 -5.28
C PRO A 53 -7.39 -3.19 -4.74
N PHE A 54 -7.86 -3.39 -3.52
CA PHE A 54 -7.89 -4.71 -2.90
C PHE A 54 -9.19 -4.97 -2.15
N ASN A 55 -9.59 -6.23 -2.11
CA ASN A 55 -10.72 -6.71 -1.34
C ASN A 55 -10.22 -7.59 -0.19
N ILE A 56 -10.96 -7.57 0.92
CA ILE A 56 -10.72 -8.49 2.05
C ILE A 56 -11.81 -9.55 1.98
N THR A 57 -11.42 -10.78 1.74
CA THR A 57 -12.31 -11.95 1.69
C THR A 57 -12.02 -12.86 2.89
N GLU A 58 -12.83 -13.88 3.10
CA GLU A 58 -12.59 -14.90 4.14
C GLU A 58 -11.25 -15.64 3.95
N LYS A 59 -10.72 -15.64 2.71
CA LYS A 59 -9.46 -16.31 2.36
C LYS A 59 -8.25 -15.38 2.46
N GLY A 60 -8.45 -14.07 2.67
CA GLY A 60 -7.38 -13.09 2.83
C GLY A 60 -7.55 -11.84 1.96
N VAL A 61 -6.44 -11.23 1.58
CA VAL A 61 -6.41 -10.00 0.78
C VAL A 61 -6.24 -10.35 -0.71
N GLU A 62 -7.19 -9.94 -1.52
CA GLU A 62 -7.18 -10.16 -2.97
C GLU A 62 -6.95 -8.84 -3.70
N LEU A 63 -5.90 -8.78 -4.51
CA LEU A 63 -5.56 -7.61 -5.32
C LEU A 63 -6.34 -7.65 -6.63
N SER A 64 -7.13 -6.61 -6.89
CA SER A 64 -7.87 -6.47 -8.12
C SER A 64 -7.02 -5.68 -9.13
N THR A 65 -6.59 -6.33 -10.20
CA THR A 65 -5.83 -5.66 -11.29
C THR A 65 -6.73 -5.07 -12.37
N THR A 66 -8.01 -5.46 -12.39
CA THR A 66 -9.05 -4.93 -13.28
C THR A 66 -9.49 -3.55 -12.80
N SER A 67 -9.06 -2.51 -13.52
CA SER A 67 -9.78 -1.23 -13.51
C SER A 67 -11.21 -1.52 -13.96
N ARG A 68 -12.24 -1.07 -13.22
CA ARG A 68 -13.61 -1.04 -13.76
C ARG A 68 -13.53 -0.30 -15.09
N VAL A 69 -13.84 -0.99 -16.18
CA VAL A 69 -14.14 -0.33 -17.46
C VAL A 69 -15.51 0.28 -17.26
N VAL A 70 -15.55 1.60 -17.07
CA VAL A 70 -16.79 2.40 -17.14
C VAL A 70 -17.20 2.58 -18.59
#